data_AF-A0A645GNX5-F1
#
_entry.id   AF-A0A645GNX5-F1
#
_cell.length_a   1.000
_cell.length_b   1.000
_cell.length_c   1.000
_cell.angle_alpha   90.00
_cell.angle_beta   90.00
_cell.angle_gamma   90.00
#
_symmetry.space_group_name_H-M   'P 1'
#
loop_
_entity.id
_entity.type
_entity.pdbx_description
1 polymer ?
#
loop_
_entity_poly.entity_id
_entity_poly.type
_entity_poly.pdbx_seq_one_letter_code
_entity_poly.pdbx_strand_id
1 'polypeptide(L)'
;MTFYRSGESSQLASKVQSALIKQTGATDKGTDAATFYVLRNTSMPSILVEMGFISNANEAARLSDNSYRNNVAQGIYNGIAEYFNNR
;
A
#
# COMPACT_ATOMS: atom_id res chain seq x y z
N MET A 1 -5.29 1.07 -2.60
CA MET A 1 -6.03 0.63 -1.40
C MET A 1 -5.10 -0.31 -0.66
N THR A 2 -5.03 -0.22 0.66
CA THR A 2 -4.13 -1.09 1.44
C THR A 2 -4.92 -1.89 2.47
N PHE A 3 -4.79 -3.21 2.43
CA PHE A 3 -5.46 -4.12 3.33
C PHE A 3 -4.58 -4.52 4.50
N TYR A 4 -5.20 -4.74 5.65
CA TYR A 4 -4.57 -5.26 6.86
C TYR A 4 -5.53 -6.23 7.57
N ARG A 5 -5.05 -7.00 8.55
CA ARG A 5 -5.94 -7.85 9.37
C ARG A 5 -6.47 -7.13 10.60
N SER A 6 -5.58 -6.73 11.51
CA SER A 6 -5.92 -6.08 12.79
C SER A 6 -4.69 -5.53 13.51
N GLY A 7 -4.91 -4.89 14.66
CA GLY A 7 -3.85 -4.44 15.57
C GLY A 7 -2.90 -3.43 14.94
N GLU A 8 -1.60 -3.56 15.24
CA GLU A 8 -0.55 -2.67 14.73
C GLU A 8 -0.45 -2.63 13.20
N SER A 9 -1.02 -3.61 12.49
CA SER A 9 -1.06 -3.64 11.03
C SER A 9 -1.89 -2.51 10.43
N SER A 10 -2.89 -1.97 11.17
CA SER A 10 -3.69 -0.84 10.70
C SER A 10 -2.85 0.43 10.57
N GLN A 11 -1.97 0.70 11.54
CA GLN A 11 -1.07 1.84 11.50
C GLN A 11 -0.07 1.72 10.35
N LEU A 12 0.53 0.54 10.15
CA LEU A 12 1.39 0.27 9.00
C LEU A 12 0.66 0.51 7.68
N ALA A 13 -0.58 0.02 7.55
CA ALA A 13 -1.40 0.23 6.36
C ALA A 13 -1.68 1.71 6.10
N SER A 14 -2.05 2.48 7.13
CA SER A 14 -2.31 3.91 6.98
C SER A 14 -1.07 4.69 6.56
N LYS A 15 0.09 4.42 7.18
CA LYS A 15 1.36 5.07 6.81
C LYS A 15 1.76 4.77 5.37
N VAL A 16 1.70 3.50 4.96
CA VAL A 16 2.00 3.09 3.58
C VAL A 16 1.01 3.67 2.58
N GLN A 17 -0.30 3.65 2.87
CA GLN A 17 -1.31 4.21 1.99
C GLN A 17 -1.10 5.72 1.79
N SER A 18 -0.91 6.50 2.86
CA SER A 18 -0.69 7.95 2.75
C SER A 18 0.59 8.29 1.98
N ALA A 19 1.70 7.60 2.24
CA ALA A 19 2.96 7.82 1.54
C ALA A 19 2.88 7.44 0.05
N LEU A 20 2.19 6.33 -0.26
CA LEU A 20 1.96 5.87 -1.63
C LEU A 20 1.15 6.90 -2.43
N ILE A 21 0.05 7.41 -1.88
CA ILE A 21 -0.78 8.40 -2.58
C ILE A 21 -0.01 9.71 -2.78
N LYS A 22 0.72 10.17 -1.76
CA LYS A 22 1.57 11.37 -1.86
C LYS A 22 2.62 11.24 -2.97
N GLN A 23 3.24 10.07 -3.10
CA GLN A 23 4.30 9.84 -4.09
C GLN A 23 3.76 9.64 -5.52
N THR A 24 2.59 9.03 -5.68
CA THR A 24 2.08 8.58 -6.99
C THR A 24 1.00 9.49 -7.58
N GLY A 25 0.33 10.29 -6.74
CA GLY A 25 -0.87 11.03 -7.13
C GLY A 25 -2.03 10.14 -7.59
N ALA A 26 -2.02 8.85 -7.23
CA ALA A 26 -3.14 7.96 -7.50
C ALA A 26 -4.38 8.35 -6.68
N THR A 27 -5.56 7.91 -7.10
CA THR A 27 -6.79 8.09 -6.32
C THR A 27 -6.68 7.35 -4.99
N ASP A 28 -6.91 8.05 -3.89
CA ASP A 28 -6.93 7.42 -2.57
C ASP A 28 -8.20 6.57 -2.40
N LYS A 29 -8.00 5.27 -2.17
CA LYS A 29 -9.07 4.31 -1.84
C LYS A 29 -9.02 3.88 -0.38
N GLY A 30 -8.16 4.50 0.42
CA GLY A 30 -8.00 4.26 1.84
C GLY A 30 -7.43 2.88 2.18
N THR A 31 -7.71 2.50 3.43
CA THR A 31 -7.29 1.24 4.03
C THR A 31 -8.49 0.47 4.55
N ASP A 32 -8.46 -0.86 4.49
CA ASP A 32 -9.55 -1.68 5.01
C ASP A 32 -9.07 -2.98 5.65
N ALA A 33 -9.89 -3.51 6.55
CA ALA A 33 -9.62 -4.79 7.18
C ALA A 33 -10.03 -5.94 6.24
N ALA A 34 -9.16 -6.93 6.07
CA ALA A 34 -9.43 -8.13 5.27
C ALA A 34 -8.83 -9.39 5.90
N THR A 35 -9.41 -10.54 5.55
CA THR A 35 -9.05 -11.86 6.08
C THR A 35 -8.24 -12.70 5.09
N PHE A 36 -7.47 -12.05 4.21
CA PHE A 36 -6.61 -12.74 3.25
C PHE A 36 -5.60 -13.64 3.95
N TYR A 37 -5.31 -14.79 3.32
CA TYR A 37 -4.48 -15.84 3.93
C TYR A 37 -3.12 -15.31 4.40
N VAL A 38 -2.45 -14.50 3.57
CA VAL A 38 -1.13 -13.92 3.88
C VAL A 38 -1.16 -12.92 5.03
N LEU A 39 -2.28 -12.25 5.27
CA LEU A 39 -2.46 -11.32 6.39
C LEU A 39 -2.85 -12.05 7.68
N ARG A 40 -3.49 -13.22 7.55
CA ARG A 40 -3.94 -14.03 8.69
C ARG A 40 -2.86 -14.96 9.22
N ASN A 41 -2.04 -15.55 8.36
CA ASN A 41 -1.06 -16.56 8.72
C ASN A 41 0.35 -15.98 8.89
N THR A 42 0.42 -14.80 9.49
CA THR A 42 1.65 -14.04 9.70
C THR A 42 1.61 -13.44 11.11
N SER A 43 2.72 -13.52 11.85
CA SER A 43 2.78 -13.13 13.27
C SER A 43 3.22 -11.68 13.50
N MET A 44 3.92 -11.07 12.55
CA MET A 44 4.29 -9.65 12.61
C MET A 44 3.23 -8.77 11.90
N PRO A 45 3.26 -7.43 12.09
CA PRO A 45 2.40 -6.52 11.34
C PRO A 45 2.52 -6.76 9.83
N SER A 46 1.40 -6.96 9.14
CA SER A 46 1.36 -7.33 7.72
C SER A 46 0.27 -6.59 6.96
N ILE A 47 0.58 -6.23 5.71
CA ILE A 47 -0.33 -5.50 4.82
C ILE A 47 -0.28 -6.07 3.41
N LEU A 48 -1.34 -5.83 2.63
CA LEU A 48 -1.41 -6.11 1.20
C LEU A 48 -1.76 -4.80 0.48
N VAL A 49 -0.92 -4.37 -0.45
CA VAL A 49 -1.09 -3.11 -1.18
C VAL A 49 -1.64 -3.41 -2.58
N GLU A 50 -2.85 -2.92 -2.87
CA GLU A 50 -3.37 -2.87 -4.23
C GLU A 50 -2.89 -1.59 -4.90
N MET A 51 -1.96 -1.75 -5.86
CA MET A 51 -1.24 -0.65 -6.53
C MET A 51 -2.06 0.05 -7.63
N GLY A 52 -3.15 -0.59 -8.10
CA GLY A 52 -4.04 -0.10 -9.15
C GLY A 52 -4.83 -1.24 -9.80
N PHE A 53 -5.79 -0.89 -10.65
CA PHE A 53 -6.69 -1.83 -11.31
C PHE A 53 -6.28 -2.06 -12.76
N ILE A 54 -5.80 -3.26 -13.09
CA ILE A 54 -5.47 -3.65 -14.48
C ILE A 54 -6.72 -3.66 -15.38
N SER A 55 -7.92 -3.83 -14.80
CA SER A 55 -9.19 -3.73 -15.51
C SER A 55 -9.54 -2.31 -15.94
N ASN A 56 -8.86 -1.28 -15.42
CA ASN A 56 -8.99 0.10 -15.86
C ASN A 56 -7.83 0.43 -16.82
N ALA A 57 -8.14 0.77 -18.07
CA ALA A 57 -7.13 0.99 -19.11
C ALA A 57 -6.09 2.07 -18.75
N ASN A 58 -6.52 3.16 -18.09
CA ASN A 58 -5.61 4.24 -17.68
C ASN A 58 -4.68 3.81 -16.55
N GLU A 59 -5.19 3.07 -15.56
CA GLU A 59 -4.36 2.55 -14.47
C GLU A 59 -3.42 1.44 -14.95
N ALA A 60 -3.89 0.56 -15.85
CA ALA A 60 -3.06 -0.46 -16.47
C ALA A 60 -1.89 0.15 -17.27
N ALA A 61 -2.13 1.22 -18.02
CA ALA A 61 -1.08 1.96 -18.73
C ALA A 61 -0.05 2.53 -17.75
N ARG A 62 -0.49 3.14 -16.64
CA ARG A 62 0.41 3.63 -15.57
C ARG A 62 1.21 2.49 -14.94
N LEU A 63 0.58 1.37 -14.59
CA LEU A 63 1.25 0.21 -14.00
C LEU A 63 2.30 -0.41 -14.95
N SER A 64 2.09 -0.28 -16.26
CA SER A 64 3.03 -0.72 -17.29
C SER A 64 4.24 0.22 -17.44
N ASP A 65 4.14 1.46 -16.97
CA ASP A 65 5.22 2.45 -17.00
C ASP A 65 6.26 2.22 -15.89
N ASN A 66 7.55 2.21 -16.26
CA ASN A 66 8.65 1.95 -15.33
C ASN A 66 8.80 3.06 -14.28
N SER A 67 8.64 4.33 -14.68
CA SER A 67 8.78 5.47 -13.77
C SER A 67 7.68 5.46 -12.72
N TYR A 68 6.45 5.15 -13.12
CA TYR A 68 5.33 4.98 -12.20
C TYR A 68 5.56 3.84 -11.21
N ARG A 69 6.05 2.68 -11.65
CA ARG A 69 6.39 1.58 -10.73
C ARG A 69 7.50 1.96 -9.74
N ASN A 70 8.49 2.75 -10.17
CA ASN A 70 9.50 3.30 -9.26
C ASN A 70 8.88 4.25 -8.21
N ASN A 71 7.93 5.10 -8.62
CA ASN A 71 7.19 5.94 -7.68
C ASN A 71 6.36 5.12 -6.68
N VAL A 72 5.71 4.05 -7.13
CA VAL A 72 4.99 3.13 -6.23
C VAL A 72 5.95 2.50 -5.21
N ALA A 73 7.09 1.97 -5.67
CA ALA A 73 8.10 1.39 -4.79
C ALA A 73 8.65 2.40 -3.77
N GLN A 74 8.95 3.64 -4.21
CA GLN A 74 9.40 4.72 -3.35
C GLN A 74 8.35 5.10 -2.30
N GLY A 75 7.07 5.15 -2.69
CA GLY A 75 5.96 5.43 -1.77
C GLY A 75 5.80 4.36 -0.69
N ILE A 76 5.90 3.08 -1.07
CA ILE A 76 5.87 1.96 -0.13
C ILE A 76 7.06 2.04 0.83
N TYR A 77 8.28 2.24 0.31
CA TYR A 77 9.47 2.40 1.13
C TYR A 77 9.33 3.55 2.15
N ASN A 78 8.89 4.73 1.70
CA ASN A 78 8.70 5.89 2.56
C ASN A 78 7.72 5.60 3.70
N GLY A 79 6.60 4.93 3.40
CA GLY A 79 5.59 4.59 4.42
C GLY A 79 6.09 3.55 5.42
N ILE A 80 6.87 2.55 4.98
CA ILE A 80 7.51 1.58 5.87
C ILE A 80 8.53 2.29 6.77
N ALA A 81 9.38 3.14 6.22
CA ALA A 81 10.36 3.91 6.98
C ALA A 81 9.67 4.82 8.01
N GLU A 82 8.59 5.51 7.63
CA GLU A 82 7.81 6.35 8.55
C GLU A 82 7.17 5.54 9.69
N TYR A 83 6.70 4.33 9.40
CA TYR A 83 6.13 3.44 10.42
C TYR A 83 7.17 3.03 11.47
N PHE A 84 8.41 2.73 11.07
CA PHE A 84 9.47 2.37 12.01
C PHE A 84 10.10 3.57 12.73
N ASN A 85 10.15 4.75 12.11
CA ASN A 85 10.70 5.96 12.74
C ASN A 85 9.79 6.55 13.83
N ASN A 86 8.49 6.27 13.78
CA ASN A 86 7.50 6.76 14.76
C ASN A 86 7.10 5.68 15.79
N ARG A 87 7.99 4.71 16.03
CA ARG A 87 7.81 3.64 17.03
C ARG A 87 8.68 3.86 18.26
#